data_AF-A0A2A5V619-F1
#
_entry.id   AF-A0A2A5V619-F1
#
_cell.length_a   1.000
_cell.length_b   1.000
_cell.length_c   1.000
_cell.angle_alpha   90.00
_cell.angle_beta   90.00
_cell.angle_gamma   90.00
#
_symmetry.space_group_name_H-M   'P 1'
#
loop_
_entity.id
_entity.type
_entity.pdbx_description
1 polymer ?
#
loop_
_entity_poly.entity_id
_entity_poly.type
_entity_poly.pdbx_seq_one_letter_code
_entity_poly.pdbx_strand_id
1 'polypeptide(L)'
;MEKIIFLGLAIPILGFILYLGASAIMKGFTAKEANRSEKEQNDNKTNLPDNSDQISNELSKLNDLFQSGVLSQEEFEKAKKKILDN
;
A
#
# COMPACT_ATOMS: atom_id res chain seq x y z
N MET A 1 -40.06 32.22 3.50
CA MET A 1 -40.40 30.79 3.33
C MET A 1 -39.81 30.25 2.04
N GLU A 2 -40.17 30.79 0.87
CA GLU A 2 -39.72 30.30 -0.46
C GLU A 2 -38.19 30.27 -0.66
N LYS A 3 -37.47 31.33 -0.25
CA LYS A 3 -36.00 31.41 -0.41
C LYS A 3 -35.23 30.34 0.38
N ILE A 4 -35.77 29.91 1.52
CA ILE A 4 -35.16 28.91 2.40
C ILE A 4 -35.32 27.51 1.77
N ILE A 5 -36.49 27.26 1.17
CA ILE A 5 -36.77 26.03 0.42
C ILE A 5 -35.90 25.92 -0.84
N PHE A 6 -35.72 27.04 -1.56
CA PHE A 6 -34.81 27.10 -2.71
C PHE A 6 -33.36 26.78 -2.32
N LEU A 7 -32.87 27.36 -1.21
CA LEU A 7 -31.52 27.08 -0.72
C LEU A 7 -31.37 25.61 -0.31
N GLY A 8 -32.37 25.02 0.35
CA GLY A 8 -32.39 23.61 0.74
C GLY A 8 -32.33 22.64 -0.44
N LEU A 9 -32.88 23.00 -1.59
CA LEU A 9 -32.78 22.22 -2.84
C LEU A 9 -31.46 22.47 -3.57
N ALA A 10 -30.95 23.71 -3.56
CA ALA A 10 -29.75 24.09 -4.29
C ALA A 10 -28.46 23.54 -3.68
N ILE A 11 -28.35 23.52 -2.34
CA ILE A 11 -27.17 23.02 -1.60
C ILE A 11 -26.80 21.57 -2.00
N PRO A 12 -27.71 20.58 -1.99
CA PRO A 12 -27.35 19.20 -2.34
C PRO A 12 -26.97 19.05 -3.82
N ILE A 13 -27.61 19.77 -4.73
CA ILE A 13 -27.25 19.77 -6.16
C ILE A 13 -25.84 20.33 -6.34
N LEU A 14 -25.53 21.44 -5.68
CA LEU A 14 -24.21 22.06 -5.73
C LEU A 14 -23.14 21.15 -5.12
N GLY A 15 -23.43 20.50 -4.00
CA GLY A 15 -22.55 19.50 -3.40
C GLY A 15 -22.26 18.32 -4.34
N PHE A 16 -23.27 17.83 -5.06
CA PHE A 16 -23.10 16.76 -6.05
C PHE A 16 -22.20 17.19 -7.21
N ILE A 17 -22.41 18.39 -7.76
CA ILE A 17 -21.56 18.92 -8.84
C ILE A 17 -20.11 19.09 -8.37
N LEU A 18 -19.89 19.62 -7.17
CA LEU A 18 -18.53 19.75 -6.60
C LEU A 18 -17.88 18.38 -6.39
N TYR A 19 -18.64 17.39 -5.91
CA TYR A 19 -18.16 16.02 -5.76
C TYR A 19 -17.73 15.42 -7.10
N LEU A 20 -18.52 15.59 -8.17
CA LEU A 20 -18.15 15.14 -9.51
C LEU A 20 -16.88 15.84 -10.01
N GLY A 21 -16.80 17.16 -9.84
CA GLY A 21 -15.65 17.95 -10.27
C GLY A 21 -14.35 17.53 -9.57
N ALA A 22 -14.37 17.43 -8.25
CA ALA A 22 -13.22 16.98 -7.47
C ALA A 22 -12.85 15.52 -7.80
N SER A 23 -13.84 14.64 -7.96
CA SER A 23 -13.60 13.23 -8.30
C SER A 23 -12.98 13.05 -9.69
N ALA A 24 -13.34 13.89 -10.67
CA ALA A 24 -12.73 13.86 -12.01
C ALA A 24 -11.24 14.25 -11.96
N ILE A 25 -10.89 15.26 -11.15
CA ILE A 25 -9.50 15.69 -10.94
C ILE A 25 -8.72 14.56 -10.25
N MET A 26 -9.27 13.96 -9.20
CA MET A 26 -8.65 12.84 -8.49
C MET A 26 -8.36 11.66 -9.43
N LYS A 27 -9.32 11.29 -10.28
CA LYS A 27 -9.12 10.23 -11.29
C LYS A 27 -7.97 10.55 -12.25
N GLY A 28 -7.86 11.81 -12.70
CA GLY A 28 -6.75 12.25 -13.56
C GLY A 28 -5.39 12.17 -12.85
N PHE A 29 -5.33 12.57 -11.58
CA PHE A 29 -4.13 12.46 -10.76
C PHE A 29 -3.75 11.00 -10.49
N THR A 30 -4.70 10.16 -10.09
CA THR A 30 -4.48 8.72 -9.90
C THR A 30 -4.00 8.04 -11.18
N ALA A 31 -4.53 8.41 -12.36
CA ALA A 31 -4.04 7.87 -13.63
C ALA A 31 -2.59 8.29 -13.94
N LYS A 32 -2.20 9.52 -13.58
CA LYS A 32 -0.82 10.00 -13.72
C LYS A 32 0.13 9.32 -12.73
N GLU A 33 -0.30 9.14 -11.49
CA GLU A 33 0.47 8.43 -10.47
C GLU A 33 0.61 6.94 -10.79
N ALA A 34 -0.44 6.28 -11.30
CA ALA A 34 -0.36 4.89 -11.75
C ALA A 34 0.68 4.71 -12.86
N ASN A 35 0.66 5.56 -13.90
CA ASN A 35 1.68 5.54 -14.97
C ASN A 35 3.09 5.84 -14.45
N ARG A 36 3.21 6.69 -13.43
CA ARG A 36 4.50 6.97 -12.79
C ARG A 36 5.00 5.76 -11.98
N SER A 37 4.11 5.08 -11.24
CA SER A 37 4.45 3.87 -10.47
C SER A 37 4.84 2.69 -11.37
N GLU A 38 4.20 2.53 -12.53
CA GLU A 38 4.57 1.49 -13.51
C GLU A 38 5.94 1.77 -14.15
N LYS A 39 6.31 3.05 -14.30
CA LYS A 39 7.64 3.47 -14.77
C LYS A 39 8.70 3.25 -13.69
N GLU A 40 8.42 3.61 -12.43
CA GLU A 40 9.33 3.42 -11.29
C GLU A 40 9.49 1.93 -10.90
N GLN A 41 8.49 1.06 -11.16
CA GLN A 41 8.62 -0.39 -11.01
C GLN A 41 9.45 -1.05 -12.12
N ASN A 42 9.40 -0.55 -13.36
CA ASN A 42 10.26 -1.05 -14.44
C ASN A 42 11.73 -0.61 -14.26
N ASP A 43 11.97 0.59 -13.77
CA ASP A 43 13.33 1.08 -13.51
C ASP A 43 13.98 0.43 -12.27
N ASN A 44 13.19 -0.03 -11.28
CA ASN A 44 13.68 -0.78 -10.10
C ASN A 44 13.92 -2.27 -10.33
N LYS A 45 13.80 -2.79 -11.56
CA LYS A 45 14.03 -4.22 -11.84
C LYS A 45 15.43 -4.53 -12.39
N THR A 46 16.37 -3.58 -12.33
CA THR A 46 17.68 -3.77 -12.99
C THR A 46 18.92 -3.78 -12.09
N ASN A 47 18.95 -3.30 -10.82
CA ASN A 47 20.22 -3.34 -10.07
C ASN A 47 20.10 -3.38 -8.53
N LEU A 48 19.41 -4.37 -7.94
CA LEU A 48 19.66 -4.73 -6.53
C LEU A 48 20.20 -6.16 -6.48
N PRO A 49 21.27 -6.44 -5.71
CA PRO A 49 21.77 -7.79 -5.55
C PRO A 49 20.67 -8.65 -4.91
N ASP A 50 20.39 -9.79 -5.55
CA ASP A 50 19.42 -10.87 -5.28
C ASP A 50 19.30 -11.38 -3.82
N ASN A 51 20.02 -10.77 -2.89
CA ASN A 51 20.19 -11.22 -1.51
C ASN A 51 19.08 -10.73 -0.56
N SER A 52 18.49 -9.55 -0.80
CA SER A 52 17.45 -8.99 0.10
C SER A 52 16.11 -9.74 0.01
N ASP A 53 15.76 -10.19 -1.20
CA ASP A 53 14.53 -10.96 -1.44
C ASP A 53 14.67 -12.38 -0.87
N GLN A 54 15.88 -12.95 -0.91
CA GLN A 54 16.19 -14.23 -0.28
C GLN A 54 16.08 -14.15 1.26
N ILE A 55 16.69 -13.14 1.89
CA ILE A 55 16.63 -12.94 3.35
C ILE A 55 15.19 -12.73 3.82
N SER A 56 14.40 -11.94 3.09
CA SER A 56 12.99 -11.68 3.41
C SER A 56 12.14 -12.95 3.35
N ASN A 57 12.37 -13.79 2.33
CA ASN A 57 11.69 -15.07 2.17
C ASN A 57 12.09 -16.09 3.26
N GLU A 58 13.36 -16.14 3.65
CA GLU A 58 13.84 -16.99 4.75
C GLU A 58 13.26 -16.56 6.10
N LEU A 59 13.19 -15.25 6.36
CA LEU A 59 12.61 -14.71 7.59
C LEU A 59 11.09 -14.98 7.68
N SER A 60 10.37 -14.92 6.56
CA SER A 60 8.95 -15.27 6.52
C SER A 60 8.72 -16.74 6.89
N LYS A 61 9.48 -17.66 6.29
CA LYS A 61 9.39 -19.09 6.59
C LYS A 61 9.74 -19.38 8.05
N LEU A 62 10.75 -18.69 8.59
CA LEU A 62 11.13 -18.84 9.99
C LEU A 62 9.99 -18.39 10.93
N ASN A 63 9.32 -17.29 10.62
CA ASN A 63 8.15 -16.83 11.37
C ASN A 63 6.99 -17.85 11.29
N ASP A 64 6.73 -18.42 10.12
CA ASP A 64 5.68 -19.44 9.96
C ASP A 64 5.95 -20.70 10.79
N LEU A 65 7.22 -21.12 10.90
CA LEU A 65 7.64 -22.24 11.74
C LEU A 65 7.48 -21.96 13.24
N PHE A 66 7.67 -20.70 13.65
CA PHE A 66 7.42 -20.27 15.03
C PHE A 66 5.92 -20.19 15.34
N GLN A 67 5.12 -19.60 14.44
CA GLN A 67 3.66 -19.51 14.59
C GLN A 67 2.97 -20.88 14.55
N SER A 68 3.50 -21.82 13.79
CA SER A 68 3.02 -23.21 13.77
C SER A 68 3.43 -24.02 15.01
N GLY A 69 4.18 -23.42 15.95
CA GLY A 69 4.60 -24.06 17.19
C GLY A 69 5.67 -25.13 17.00
N VAL A 70 6.30 -25.20 15.83
CA VAL A 70 7.38 -26.15 15.51
C VAL A 70 8.69 -25.73 16.17
N LEU A 71 8.91 -24.42 16.35
CA LEU A 71 10.08 -23.86 17.01
C LEU A 71 9.72 -23.25 18.36
N SER A 72 10.59 -23.44 19.35
CA SER A 72 10.54 -22.67 20.60
C SER A 72 11.05 -21.23 20.39
N GLN A 73 10.72 -20.34 21.33
CA GLN A 73 11.13 -18.94 21.26
C GLN A 73 12.66 -18.76 21.22
N GLU A 74 13.40 -19.63 21.91
CA GLU A 74 14.87 -19.60 21.92
C GLU A 74 15.47 -20.00 20.56
N GLU A 75 14.89 -21.00 19.90
CA GLU A 75 15.33 -21.48 18.58
C GLU A 75 15.01 -20.47 17.47
N PHE A 76 13.83 -19.85 17.55
CA PHE A 76 13.44 -18.78 16.64
C PHE A 76 14.39 -17.59 16.70
N GLU A 77 14.71 -17.08 17.89
CA GLU A 77 15.62 -15.94 18.05
C GLU A 77 17.05 -16.27 17.60
N LYS A 78 17.54 -17.48 17.89
CA LYS A 78 18.86 -17.94 17.43
C LYS A 78 18.94 -18.04 15.91
N ALA A 79 17.90 -18.57 15.26
CA ALA A 79 17.84 -18.69 13.80
C ALA A 79 17.70 -17.31 13.12
N LYS A 80 16.85 -16.43 13.67
CA LYS A 80 16.66 -15.05 13.19
C LYS A 80 17.97 -14.27 13.21
N LYS A 81 18.73 -14.36 14.31
CA LYS A 81 20.05 -13.73 14.43
C LYS A 81 21.03 -14.28 13.39
N LYS A 82 21.02 -15.59 13.14
CA LYS A 82 21.89 -16.23 12.14
C LYS A 82 21.59 -15.79 10.70
N ILE A 83 20.33 -15.55 10.37
CA ILE A 83 19.89 -15.05 9.05
C ILE A 83 20.29 -13.57 8.87
N LEU A 84 20.23 -12.77 9.94
CA LEU A 84 20.53 -11.33 9.87
C LEU A 84 22.04 -11.00 9.94
N ASP A 85 22.84 -11.89 10.56
CA ASP A 85 24.30 -11.75 10.67
C ASP A 85 25.07 -12.26 9.43
N ASN A 86 24.38 -12.75 8.39
CA ASN A 86 24.95 -13.26 7.14
C ASN A 86 24.91 -12.19 6.03
#